data_AF-A0A930TLF6-F1
#
_entry.id   AF-A0A930TLF6-F1
#
_cell.length_a   1.000
_cell.length_b   1.000
_cell.length_c   1.000
_cell.angle_alpha   90.00
_cell.angle_beta   90.00
_cell.angle_gamma   90.00
#
_symmetry.space_group_name_H-M   'P 1'
#
loop_
_entity.id
_entity.type
_entity.pdbx_description
1 polymer ?
#
loop_
_entity_poly.entity_id
_entity_poly.type
_entity_poly.pdbx_seq_one_letter_code
_entity_poly.pdbx_strand_id
1 'polypeptide(L)'
;MPTGFGKTQAPLKVSKRSTERAQAAKQYEQMKSEGLPDYEIYLRIHGKKNWYPVGVIAVKRSSQINQAIFGSQTELLQGAFRLYPVLRKHQQHLEFGYRLKEYKDEPIQVATLPQPAVASPVGGVIRQVQQQLKALLKRG
;
A
#
# COMPACT_ATOMS: atom_id res chain seq x y z
N MET A 1 54.31 -21.35 17.00
CA MET A 1 53.50 -21.02 15.81
C MET A 1 52.08 -20.74 16.28
N PRO A 2 51.51 -19.53 16.15
CA PRO A 2 50.16 -19.27 16.63
C PRO A 2 49.13 -19.89 15.68
N THR A 3 48.20 -20.66 16.24
CA THR A 3 47.11 -21.33 15.54
C THR A 3 46.19 -20.29 14.89
N GLY A 4 46.09 -20.35 13.55
CA GLY A 4 45.33 -19.44 12.72
C GLY A 4 43.81 -19.54 12.92
N PHE A 5 43.19 -18.36 12.89
CA PHE A 5 41.80 -17.98 12.62
C PHE A 5 40.71 -19.06 12.80
N GLY A 6 39.83 -18.79 13.78
CA GLY A 6 38.71 -19.64 14.18
C GLY A 6 37.78 -20.05 13.03
N LYS A 7 37.36 -21.31 13.15
CA LYS A 7 36.25 -22.02 12.47
C LYS A 7 35.38 -21.13 11.55
N THR A 8 35.50 -21.37 10.25
CA THR A 8 34.63 -20.82 9.21
C THR A 8 33.16 -21.04 9.60
N GLN A 9 32.45 -19.96 9.89
CA GLN A 9 31.02 -20.02 10.21
C GLN A 9 30.27 -20.53 8.98
N ALA A 10 29.34 -21.47 9.19
CA ALA A 10 28.49 -22.01 8.14
C ALA A 10 27.76 -20.85 7.39
N PRO A 11 27.53 -20.97 6.07
CA PRO A 11 26.91 -19.91 5.30
C PRO A 11 25.56 -19.54 5.93
N LEU A 12 25.46 -18.28 6.36
CA LEU A 12 24.26 -17.71 6.96
C LEU A 12 23.08 -17.93 6.02
N LYS A 13 22.11 -18.74 6.45
CA LYS A 13 20.90 -19.02 5.70
C LYS A 13 20.19 -17.70 5.41
N VAL A 14 20.03 -17.36 4.13
CA VAL A 14 19.40 -16.12 3.69
C VAL A 14 18.04 -16.01 4.36
N SER A 15 17.84 -14.95 5.15
CA SER A 15 16.59 -14.75 5.86
C SER A 15 15.46 -14.46 4.87
N LYS A 16 14.22 -14.88 5.20
CA LYS A 16 13.03 -14.61 4.36
C LYS A 16 12.93 -13.14 3.95
N ARG A 17 13.23 -12.25 4.91
CA ARG A 17 13.28 -10.80 4.74
C ARG A 17 14.31 -10.31 3.73
N SER A 18 15.45 -10.98 3.63
CA SER A 18 16.47 -10.67 2.62
C SER A 18 16.00 -11.05 1.22
N THR A 19 15.28 -12.18 1.10
CA THR A 19 14.70 -12.62 -0.17
C THR A 19 13.57 -11.68 -0.62
N GLU A 20 12.68 -11.29 0.29
CA GLU A 20 11.59 -10.32 0.00
C GLU A 20 12.16 -8.98 -0.48
N ARG A 21 13.21 -8.47 0.17
CA ARG A 21 13.89 -7.24 -0.26
C ARG A 21 14.51 -7.36 -1.64
N ALA A 22 15.14 -8.49 -1.94
CA ALA A 22 15.73 -8.75 -3.25
C ALA A 22 14.66 -8.87 -4.36
N GLN A 23 13.51 -9.46 -4.04
CA GLN A 23 12.37 -9.52 -4.96
C GLN A 23 11.77 -8.14 -5.21
N ALA A 24 11.57 -7.34 -4.16
CA ALA A 24 11.08 -5.97 -4.29
C ALA A 24 12.05 -5.11 -5.12
N ALA A 25 13.35 -5.27 -4.93
CA ALA A 25 14.37 -4.58 -5.74
C ALA A 25 14.28 -4.97 -7.23
N LYS A 26 14.17 -6.27 -7.54
CA LYS A 26 14.00 -6.74 -8.92
C LYS A 26 12.72 -6.23 -9.56
N GLN A 27 11.61 -6.25 -8.82
CA GLN A 27 10.33 -5.72 -9.28
C GLN A 27 10.42 -4.23 -9.56
N TYR A 28 11.09 -3.46 -8.70
CA TYR A 28 11.31 -2.03 -8.93
C TYR A 28 12.16 -1.77 -10.17
N GLU A 29 13.27 -2.50 -10.35
CA GLU A 29 14.11 -2.37 -11.54
C GLU A 29 13.36 -2.71 -12.82
N GLN A 30 12.52 -3.76 -12.79
CA GLN A 30 11.67 -4.12 -13.93
C GLN A 30 10.65 -3.02 -14.23
N MET A 31 9.95 -2.49 -13.23
CA MET A 31 8.98 -1.40 -13.40
C MET A 31 9.63 -0.13 -13.93
N LYS A 32 10.85 0.16 -13.49
CA LYS A 32 11.65 1.28 -14.00
C LYS A 32 12.05 1.07 -15.46
N SER A 33 12.43 -0.16 -15.84
CA SER A 33 12.73 -0.50 -17.24
C SER A 33 11.49 -0.46 -18.13
N GLU A 34 10.31 -0.72 -17.59
CA GLU A 34 9.01 -0.60 -18.27
C GLU A 34 8.54 0.86 -18.44
N GLY A 35 9.28 1.84 -17.89
CA GLY A 35 8.95 3.26 -17.98
C GLY A 35 7.72 3.65 -17.16
N LEU A 36 7.40 2.87 -16.11
CA LEU A 36 6.24 3.14 -15.28
C LEU A 36 6.45 4.39 -14.40
N PRO A 37 5.38 5.16 -14.14
CA PRO A 37 5.47 6.34 -13.30
C PRO A 37 5.87 5.99 -11.86
N ASP A 38 6.92 6.67 -11.40
CA ASP A 38 7.38 6.65 -10.01
C ASP A 38 6.53 7.62 -9.16
N TYR A 39 5.96 7.13 -8.07
CA TYR A 39 5.28 7.95 -7.08
C TYR A 39 6.10 8.03 -5.79
N GLU A 40 6.36 9.26 -5.33
CA GLU A 40 6.94 9.55 -4.03
C GLU A 40 5.85 9.42 -2.96
N ILE A 41 6.07 8.55 -1.97
CA ILE A 41 5.18 8.33 -0.85
C ILE A 41 5.63 9.17 0.34
N TYR A 42 4.67 9.88 0.91
CA TYR A 42 4.81 10.72 2.08
C TYR A 42 3.91 10.26 3.20
N LEU A 43 4.33 10.51 4.43
CA LEU A 43 3.55 10.31 5.64
C LEU A 43 3.45 11.63 6.38
N ARG A 44 2.28 11.97 6.88
CA ARG A 44 2.11 13.09 7.83
C ARG A 44 1.35 12.64 9.05
N ILE A 45 1.52 13.40 10.13
CA ILE A 45 0.67 13.29 11.31
C ILE A 45 -0.58 14.13 11.03
N HIS A 46 -1.75 13.56 11.23
CA HIS A 46 -3.04 14.22 11.07
C HIS A 46 -3.05 15.54 11.87
N GLY A 47 -3.39 16.64 11.19
CA GLY A 47 -3.35 17.99 11.76
C GLY A 47 -1.97 18.68 11.70
N LYS A 48 -0.91 18.01 11.24
CA LYS A 48 0.40 18.64 10.97
C LYS A 48 0.62 18.84 9.47
N LYS A 49 1.26 19.96 9.12
CA LYS A 49 1.59 20.31 7.72
C LYS A 49 2.85 19.63 7.20
N ASN A 50 3.67 19.04 8.08
CA ASN A 50 4.93 18.42 7.68
C ASN A 50 4.70 17.03 7.08
N TRP A 51 5.13 16.89 5.83
CA TRP A 51 5.20 15.63 5.11
C TRP A 51 6.60 15.02 5.25
N TYR A 52 6.65 13.75 5.61
CA TYR A 52 7.87 12.96 5.77
C TYR A 52 8.00 12.02 4.57
N PRO A 53 9.09 12.10 3.78
CA PRO A 53 9.31 11.17 2.69
C PRO A 53 9.64 9.79 3.26
N VAL A 54 8.90 8.76 2.84
CA VAL A 54 9.07 7.40 3.38
C VAL A 54 9.52 6.39 2.33
N GLY A 55 9.30 6.68 1.05
CA GLY A 55 9.74 5.83 -0.03
C GLY A 55 9.21 6.26 -1.39
N VAL A 56 9.50 5.44 -2.38
CA VAL A 56 8.98 5.55 -3.75
C VAL A 56 8.34 4.23 -4.13
N ILE A 57 7.23 4.29 -4.86
CA ILE A 57 6.54 3.12 -5.42
C ILE A 57 6.28 3.40 -6.89
N ALA A 58 6.72 2.47 -7.74
CA ALA A 58 6.33 2.45 -9.14
C ALA A 58 5.01 1.67 -9.27
N VAL A 59 4.05 2.21 -10.01
CA VAL A 59 2.77 1.51 -10.27
C VAL A 59 2.43 1.49 -11.74
N LYS A 60 1.80 0.39 -12.18
CA LYS A 60 1.37 0.22 -13.58
C LYS A 60 0.27 1.19 -14.00
N ARG A 61 -0.59 1.61 -13.06
CA ARG A 61 -1.71 2.52 -13.30
C ARG A 61 -1.90 3.42 -12.10
N SER A 62 -2.12 4.71 -12.34
CA SER A 62 -2.41 5.72 -11.31
C SER A 62 -3.53 5.29 -10.35
N SER A 63 -4.58 4.64 -10.85
CA SER A 63 -5.70 4.16 -10.03
C SER A 63 -5.31 3.08 -9.01
N GLN A 64 -4.19 2.38 -9.21
CA GLN A 64 -3.72 1.33 -8.31
C GLN A 64 -2.77 1.87 -7.23
N ILE A 65 -2.44 3.17 -7.24
CA ILE A 65 -1.49 3.75 -6.28
C ILE A 65 -1.97 3.57 -4.83
N ASN A 66 -3.25 3.84 -4.58
CA ASN A 66 -3.84 3.66 -3.26
C ASN A 66 -3.69 2.20 -2.80
N GLN A 67 -4.09 1.24 -3.64
CA GLN A 67 -3.98 -0.17 -3.32
C GLN A 67 -2.52 -0.61 -3.09
N ALA A 68 -1.57 -0.12 -3.89
CA ALA A 68 -0.15 -0.43 -3.74
C ALA A 68 0.44 0.13 -2.43
N ILE A 69 0.05 1.35 -2.04
CA ILE A 69 0.44 1.97 -0.77
C ILE A 69 -0.10 1.16 0.41
N PHE A 70 -1.40 0.85 0.41
CA PHE A 70 -2.01 0.09 1.51
C PHE A 70 -1.55 -1.37 1.55
N GLY A 71 -1.27 -1.99 0.40
CA GLY A 71 -0.67 -3.33 0.33
C GLY A 71 0.75 -3.39 0.91
N SER A 72 1.53 -2.31 0.77
CA SER A 72 2.90 -2.20 1.29
C SER A 72 2.98 -1.37 2.59
N GLN A 73 1.84 -1.10 3.23
CA GLN A 73 1.73 -0.16 4.35
C GLN A 73 2.65 -0.53 5.52
N THR A 74 2.69 -1.82 5.87
CA THR A 74 3.50 -2.32 7.00
C THR A 74 4.99 -2.07 6.78
N GLU A 75 5.49 -2.30 5.55
CA GLU A 75 6.89 -2.07 5.20
C GLU A 75 7.24 -0.59 5.15
N LEU A 76 6.34 0.22 4.56
CA LEU A 76 6.47 1.67 4.53
C LEU A 76 6.51 2.26 5.94
N LEU A 77 5.60 1.85 6.82
CA LEU A 77 5.58 2.28 8.22
C LEU A 77 6.83 1.82 8.97
N GLN A 78 7.29 0.59 8.76
CA GLN A 78 8.50 0.11 9.40
C GLN A 78 9.75 0.91 8.97
N GLY A 79 9.86 1.25 7.68
CA GLY A 79 10.89 2.14 7.17
C GLY A 79 10.76 3.56 7.74
N ALA A 80 9.54 4.10 7.76
CA ALA A 80 9.22 5.41 8.28
C ALA A 80 9.58 5.56 9.76
N PHE A 81 9.24 4.57 10.60
CA PHE A 81 9.56 4.61 12.03
C PHE A 81 11.05 4.46 12.32
N ARG A 82 11.79 3.82 11.43
CA ARG A 82 13.25 3.72 11.53
C ARG A 82 13.92 5.05 11.24
N LEU A 83 13.42 5.80 10.26
CA LEU A 83 13.94 7.12 9.89
C LEU A 83 13.43 8.22 10.83
N TYR A 84 12.15 8.15 11.21
CA TYR A 84 11.43 9.17 11.95
C TYR A 84 10.69 8.54 13.13
N PRO A 85 11.36 8.35 14.28
CA PRO A 85 10.75 7.77 15.47
C PRO A 85 9.58 8.61 16.03
N VAL A 86 9.50 9.90 15.66
CA VAL A 86 8.38 10.79 15.99
C VAL A 86 7.05 10.30 15.43
N LEU A 87 7.05 9.67 14.25
CA LEU A 87 5.84 9.10 13.64
C LEU A 87 5.32 7.90 14.44
N ARG A 88 6.22 7.19 15.13
CA ARG A 88 5.90 6.01 15.94
C ARG A 88 5.06 6.34 17.17
N LYS A 89 5.06 7.60 17.64
CA LYS A 89 4.18 8.05 18.73
C LYS A 89 2.76 8.38 18.26
N HIS A 90 2.58 8.61 16.96
CA HIS A 90 1.32 9.07 16.38
C HIS A 90 0.75 8.09 15.36
N GLN A 91 1.05 6.78 15.51
CA GLN A 91 0.70 5.73 14.53
C GLN A 91 -0.78 5.69 14.14
N GLN A 92 -1.67 5.99 15.09
CA GLN A 92 -3.12 5.99 14.86
C GLN A 92 -3.63 7.24 14.13
N HIS A 93 -2.79 8.26 14.01
CA HIS A 93 -3.10 9.53 13.38
C HIS A 93 -2.19 9.78 12.17
N LEU A 94 -1.79 8.73 11.45
CA LEU A 94 -0.95 8.87 10.27
C LEU A 94 -1.80 8.91 8.99
N GLU A 95 -1.48 9.88 8.14
CA GLU A 95 -2.05 9.99 6.79
C GLU A 95 -0.97 9.72 5.76
N PHE A 96 -1.31 8.90 4.78
CA PHE A 96 -0.47 8.65 3.61
C PHE A 96 -0.75 9.70 2.56
N GLY A 97 0.32 10.19 1.93
CA GLY A 97 0.26 11.04 0.77
C GLY A 97 1.12 10.47 -0.34
N TYR A 98 0.80 10.79 -1.58
CA TYR A 98 1.59 10.43 -2.74
C TYR A 98 1.68 11.61 -3.70
N ARG A 99 2.77 11.62 -4.48
CA ARG A 99 2.99 12.59 -5.55
C ARG A 99 3.76 11.92 -6.68
N LEU A 100 3.52 12.28 -7.93
CA LEU A 100 4.37 11.85 -9.03
C LEU A 100 5.77 12.46 -8.88
N LYS A 101 6.80 11.62 -9.03
CA LYS A 101 8.20 12.06 -8.98
C LYS A 101 8.56 13.02 -10.11
N GLU A 102 7.89 12.87 -11.26
CA GLU A 102 8.04 13.73 -12.43
C GLU A 102 7.40 15.12 -12.23
N TYR A 103 6.35 15.20 -11.42
CA TYR A 103 5.61 16.43 -11.13
C TYR A 103 5.87 16.89 -9.69
N LYS A 104 7.05 17.47 -9.45
CA LYS A 104 7.44 17.98 -8.12
C LYS A 104 6.66 19.22 -7.68
N ASP A 105 6.08 19.95 -8.64
CA ASP A 105 5.25 21.13 -8.40
C ASP A 105 3.82 20.78 -7.97
N GLU A 106 3.38 19.54 -8.18
CA GLU A 106 2.04 19.13 -7.75
C GLU A 106 1.93 19.01 -6.22
N PRO A 107 0.77 19.37 -5.65
CA PRO A 107 0.50 19.17 -4.25
C PRO A 107 0.46 17.66 -3.93
N ILE A 108 0.92 17.30 -2.73
CA ILE A 108 0.86 15.92 -2.24
C ILE A 108 -0.62 15.53 -2.09
N GLN A 109 -1.04 14.50 -2.83
CA GLN A 109 -2.39 13.97 -2.78
C GLN A 109 -2.50 12.98 -1.62
N VAL A 110 -3.56 13.09 -0.82
CA VAL A 110 -3.78 12.17 0.31
C VAL A 110 -4.29 10.84 -0.23
N ALA A 111 -3.63 9.74 0.12
CA ALA A 111 -4.08 8.40 -0.22
C ALA A 111 -5.34 8.06 0.59
N THR A 112 -6.43 7.75 -0.10
CA THR A 112 -7.65 7.23 0.50
C THR A 112 -7.64 5.72 0.41
N LEU A 113 -8.14 5.05 1.47
CA LEU A 113 -8.39 3.62 1.42
C LEU A 113 -9.22 3.34 0.16
N PRO A 114 -8.78 2.43 -0.74
CA PRO A 114 -9.60 2.05 -1.87
C PRO A 114 -10.90 1.53 -1.28
N GLN A 115 -11.98 2.32 -1.39
CA GLN A 115 -13.30 1.84 -1.05
C GLN A 115 -13.48 0.59 -1.92
N PRO A 116 -13.72 -0.59 -1.33
CA PRO A 116 -14.19 -1.70 -2.16
C PRO A 116 -15.37 -1.11 -2.90
N ALA A 117 -15.33 -1.15 -4.24
CA ALA A 117 -16.43 -0.66 -5.05
C ALA A 117 -17.68 -1.26 -4.43
N VAL A 118 -18.44 -0.42 -3.72
CA VAL A 118 -19.73 -0.81 -3.20
C VAL A 118 -20.51 -1.01 -4.48
N ALA A 119 -20.52 -2.26 -4.95
CA ALA A 119 -21.46 -2.71 -5.92
C ALA A 119 -22.78 -2.20 -5.37
N SER A 120 -23.33 -1.18 -6.05
CA SER A 120 -24.59 -0.56 -5.68
C SER A 120 -25.53 -1.70 -5.29
N PRO A 121 -26.20 -1.65 -4.13
CA PRO A 121 -27.22 -2.63 -3.86
C PRO A 121 -28.34 -2.37 -4.87
N VAL A 122 -28.26 -3.05 -6.02
CA VAL A 122 -29.39 -3.37 -6.89
C VAL A 122 -30.25 -4.39 -6.11
N GLY A 123 -30.69 -4.00 -4.92
CA GLY A 123 -31.57 -4.74 -4.03
C GLY A 123 -33.01 -4.26 -4.14
N GLY A 124 -33.32 -3.39 -5.12
CA GLY A 124 -34.64 -2.83 -5.37
C GLY A 124 -35.62 -3.77 -6.09
N VAL A 125 -35.19 -4.95 -6.56
CA VAL A 125 -36.02 -5.78 -7.47
C VAL A 125 -36.64 -7.03 -6.85
N ILE A 126 -36.21 -7.48 -5.66
CA ILE A 126 -36.70 -8.76 -5.09
C ILE A 126 -38.03 -8.59 -4.34
N ARG A 127 -38.45 -7.37 -3.98
CA ARG A 127 -39.71 -7.14 -3.24
C ARG A 127 -40.98 -7.12 -4.11
N GLN A 128 -40.88 -6.97 -5.43
CA GLN A 128 -42.06 -6.84 -6.30
C GLN A 128 -42.62 -8.19 -6.79
N VAL A 129 -41.79 -9.24 -6.84
CA VAL A 129 -42.23 -10.58 -7.30
C VAL A 129 -43.07 -11.31 -6.24
N GLN A 130 -42.83 -11.06 -4.95
CA GLN A 130 -43.60 -11.72 -3.88
C GLN A 130 -45.05 -11.22 -3.77
N GLN A 131 -45.35 -9.99 -4.22
CA GLN A 131 -46.72 -9.47 -4.16
C GLN A 131 -47.59 -9.97 -5.33
N GLN A 132 -47.00 -10.30 -6.48
CA GLN A 132 -47.75 -10.86 -7.61
C GLN A 132 -48.09 -12.35 -7.41
N LEU A 133 -47.23 -13.13 -6.76
CA LEU A 133 -47.51 -14.55 -6.50
C LEU A 133 -48.61 -14.77 -5.45
N LYS A 134 -48.75 -13.88 -4.47
CA LYS A 134 -49.84 -13.97 -3.46
C LYS A 134 -51.22 -13.57 -3.99
N ALA A 135 -51.28 -12.73 -5.03
CA ALA A 135 -52.57 -12.33 -5.63
C ALA A 135 -53.18 -13.45 -6.50
N LEU A 136 -52.34 -14.36 -7.03
CA LEU A 136 -52.79 -15.44 -7.91
C LEU A 136 -53.26 -16.68 -7.13
N LEU A 137 -52.83 -16.85 -5.88
CA LEU A 137 -53.25 -17.98 -5.03
C LEU A 137 -54.57 -17.75 -4.26
N LYS A 138 -55.18 -16.56 -4.36
CA LYS A 138 -56.42 -16.19 -3.65
C LYS A 138 -57.67 -16.13 -4.56
N ARG A 139 -57.53 -16.57 -5.81
CA ARG A 139 -58.60 -16.65 -6.84
C ARG A 139 -58.66 -18.03 -7.50
N GLY A 140 -58.40 -19.08 -6.72
CA GLY A 140 -58.62 -20.49 -7.07
C GLY A 140 -59.56 -21.11 -6.06
#